data_AF-B7P8M7-F1
#
_entry.id   AF-B7P8M7-F1
#
_cell.length_a   1.000
_cell.length_b   1.000
_cell.length_c   1.000
_cell.angle_alpha   90.00
_cell.angle_beta   90.00
_cell.angle_gamma   90.00
#
_symmetry.space_group_name_H-M   'P 1'
#
loop_
_entity.id
_entity.type
_entity.pdbx_description
1 polymer ?
#
loop_
_entity_poly.entity_id
_entity_poly.type
_entity_poly.pdbx_seq_one_letter_code
_entity_poly.pdbx_strand_id
1 'polypeptide(L)'
;MRNKKLLDIKQETLVKNMGILKALFPLKDILKHPEILSFQFGTAEQRYHNLEEMGVKTVTPGKVIVSNGFVLLAHPNNLENLLCQVRHLAGMDVRQLGNLCPRLLTVPSENVVRVERLLHQYGISQAQAARCIGIYGLSPATIAARLQELDKVAEFQVRKECPRILNLVYYASKAKHRLELLSHLGYEAGVSMHVLSMGSKDFARVFYSGSDRGRSQETVEFLSKLLNRDEVEVKERLAHHPCSTLVSLLNARRVVDFLLAKGVSKEQLWYGIQA
;
A
#
# COMPACT_ATOMS: atom_id res chain seq x y z
N MET A 1 -7.94 0.49 24.80
CA MET A 1 -9.41 0.60 24.90
C MET A 1 -9.92 -0.56 25.74
N ARG A 2 -10.66 -0.32 26.84
CA ARG A 2 -11.31 -1.39 27.60
C ARG A 2 -12.48 -1.94 26.78
N ASN A 3 -12.46 -3.24 26.55
CA ASN A 3 -13.48 -3.91 25.75
C ASN A 3 -14.75 -4.10 26.57
N LYS A 4 -15.63 -3.09 26.61
CA LYS A 4 -16.86 -3.11 27.44
C LYS A 4 -17.69 -4.38 27.21
N LYS A 5 -17.74 -4.86 25.96
CA LYS A 5 -18.42 -6.11 25.58
C LYS A 5 -17.93 -7.36 26.31
N LEU A 6 -16.67 -7.44 26.74
CA LEU A 6 -16.16 -8.61 27.45
C LEU A 6 -16.65 -8.68 28.90
N LEU A 7 -16.91 -7.52 29.50
CA LEU A 7 -17.41 -7.43 30.88
C LEU A 7 -18.88 -7.86 30.98
N ASP A 8 -19.62 -7.77 29.88
CA ASP A 8 -21.05 -8.09 29.81
C ASP A 8 -21.32 -9.58 29.51
N ILE A 9 -20.28 -10.39 29.25
CA ILE A 9 -20.42 -11.80 28.91
C ILE A 9 -20.36 -12.66 30.17
N LYS A 10 -21.29 -13.62 30.28
CA LYS A 10 -21.28 -14.61 31.35
C LYS A 10 -19.94 -15.35 31.39
N GLN A 11 -19.36 -15.46 32.58
CA GLN A 11 -18.08 -16.13 32.81
C GLN A 11 -18.04 -17.55 32.23
N GLU A 12 -19.13 -18.30 32.33
CA GLU A 12 -19.26 -19.64 31.74
C GLU A 12 -19.05 -19.65 30.22
N THR A 13 -19.63 -18.68 29.51
CA THR A 13 -19.50 -18.54 28.06
C THR A 13 -18.06 -18.20 27.68
N LEU A 14 -17.40 -17.32 28.44
CA LEU A 14 -15.98 -16.99 28.24
C LEU A 14 -15.09 -18.22 28.43
N VAL A 15 -15.32 -19.01 29.48
CA VAL A 15 -14.54 -20.23 29.76
C VAL A 15 -14.74 -21.27 28.66
N LYS A 16 -15.98 -21.48 28.22
CA LYS A 16 -16.30 -22.39 27.11
C LYS A 16 -15.65 -21.96 25.79
N ASN A 17 -15.76 -20.68 25.44
CA ASN A 17 -15.10 -20.11 24.24
C ASN A 17 -13.58 -20.25 24.31
N MET A 18 -12.99 -19.94 25.46
CA MET A 18 -11.55 -20.08 25.69
C MET A 18 -11.10 -21.54 25.54
N GLY A 19 -11.90 -22.50 25.99
CA GLY A 19 -11.63 -23.94 25.84
C GLY A 19 -11.48 -24.35 24.38
N ILE A 20 -12.45 -24.01 23.53
CA ILE A 20 -12.41 -24.31 22.09
C ILE A 20 -11.27 -23.55 21.41
N LEU A 21 -11.13 -22.25 21.68
CA LEU A 21 -10.11 -21.44 21.03
C LEU A 21 -8.70 -21.90 21.37
N LYS A 22 -8.45 -22.45 22.57
CA LYS A 22 -7.17 -23.05 22.95
C LYS A 22 -6.84 -24.32 22.17
N ALA A 23 -7.86 -25.07 21.74
CA ALA A 23 -7.66 -26.24 20.88
C ALA A 23 -7.28 -25.81 19.45
N LEU A 24 -7.78 -24.65 19.00
CA LEU A 24 -7.53 -24.13 17.67
C LEU A 24 -6.27 -23.27 17.60
N PHE A 25 -5.95 -22.51 18.65
CA PHE A 25 -4.99 -21.41 18.62
C PHE A 25 -4.10 -21.32 19.88
N PRO A 26 -2.84 -20.86 19.75
CA PRO A 26 -1.99 -20.53 20.89
C PRO A 26 -2.60 -19.42 21.76
N LEU A 27 -2.55 -19.60 23.10
CA LEU A 27 -3.10 -18.64 24.07
C LEU A 27 -2.61 -17.19 23.84
N LYS A 28 -1.32 -17.02 23.54
CA LYS A 28 -0.71 -15.71 23.31
C LYS A 28 -1.37 -14.91 22.18
N ASP A 29 -1.93 -15.60 21.18
CA ASP A 29 -2.53 -14.96 20.02
C ASP A 29 -4.02 -14.67 20.25
N ILE A 30 -4.72 -15.52 21.03
CA ILE A 30 -6.06 -15.23 21.55
C ILE A 30 -6.04 -13.94 22.38
N LEU A 31 -5.05 -13.79 23.26
CA LEU A 31 -4.93 -12.63 24.14
C LEU A 31 -4.63 -11.31 23.40
N LYS A 32 -4.08 -11.35 22.19
CA LYS A 32 -3.88 -10.15 21.35
C LYS A 32 -5.20 -9.63 20.79
N HIS A 33 -6.20 -10.49 20.65
CA HIS A 33 -7.49 -10.19 20.03
C HIS A 33 -8.63 -10.69 20.93
N PRO A 34 -8.78 -10.11 22.13
CA PRO A 34 -9.74 -10.60 23.12
C PRO A 34 -11.19 -10.45 22.63
N GLU A 35 -11.43 -9.63 21.60
CA GLU A 35 -12.69 -9.50 20.85
C GLU A 35 -13.30 -10.86 20.45
N ILE A 36 -12.47 -11.87 20.11
CA ILE A 36 -12.93 -13.18 19.62
C ILE A 36 -13.66 -13.94 20.73
N LEU A 37 -13.33 -13.69 22.00
CA LEU A 37 -14.00 -14.27 23.15
C LEU A 37 -15.43 -13.76 23.29
N SER A 38 -15.78 -12.67 22.60
CA SER A 38 -17.13 -12.10 22.58
C SER A 38 -18.12 -12.82 21.68
N PHE A 39 -17.66 -13.82 20.93
CA PHE A 39 -18.54 -14.59 20.07
C PHE A 39 -19.53 -15.44 20.88
N GLN A 40 -20.67 -15.71 20.24
CA GLN A 40 -21.50 -16.80 20.70
C GLN A 40 -20.72 -18.11 20.63
N PHE A 41 -21.04 -19.01 21.55
CA PHE A 41 -20.37 -20.30 21.65
C PHE A 41 -20.40 -21.05 20.31
N GLY A 42 -19.26 -21.66 19.93
CA GLY A 42 -19.09 -22.38 18.67
C GLY A 42 -18.91 -21.52 17.41
N THR A 43 -19.23 -20.22 17.45
CA THR A 43 -19.13 -19.35 16.25
C THR A 43 -17.69 -19.20 15.76
N ALA A 44 -16.71 -19.12 16.65
CA ALA A 44 -15.30 -18.98 16.25
C ALA A 44 -14.81 -20.23 15.49
N GLU A 45 -15.20 -21.41 15.96
CA GLU A 45 -14.87 -22.70 15.36
C GLU A 45 -15.57 -22.86 14.00
N GLN A 46 -16.87 -22.56 13.93
CA GLN A 46 -17.60 -22.56 12.68
C GLN A 46 -16.95 -21.64 11.63
N ARG A 47 -16.59 -20.40 12.02
CA ARG A 47 -15.93 -19.46 11.09
C ARG A 47 -14.54 -19.93 10.69
N TYR A 48 -13.83 -20.63 11.59
CA TYR A 48 -12.55 -21.24 11.28
C TYR A 48 -12.69 -22.39 10.26
N HIS A 49 -13.75 -23.19 10.32
CA HIS A 49 -14.07 -24.20 9.31
C HIS A 49 -14.54 -23.60 8.00
N ASN A 50 -15.33 -22.52 8.00
CA ASN A 50 -15.72 -21.85 6.76
C ASN A 50 -14.48 -21.38 5.96
N LEU A 51 -13.44 -20.88 6.64
CA LEU A 51 -12.17 -20.51 5.99
C LEU A 51 -11.43 -21.73 5.41
N GLU A 52 -11.62 -22.91 6.00
CA GLU A 52 -11.06 -24.17 5.53
C GLU A 52 -11.76 -24.65 4.27
N GLU A 53 -13.09 -24.76 4.33
CA GLU A 53 -13.95 -25.20 3.22
C GLU A 53 -13.81 -24.29 1.99
N MET A 54 -13.67 -22.98 2.20
CA MET A 54 -13.51 -22.02 1.11
C MET A 54 -12.09 -22.01 0.50
N GLY A 55 -11.20 -22.89 0.94
CA GLY A 55 -9.83 -23.00 0.45
C GLY A 55 -8.95 -21.82 0.84
N VAL A 56 -9.32 -21.04 1.87
CA VAL A 56 -8.45 -19.97 2.39
C VAL A 56 -7.30 -20.61 3.16
N LYS A 57 -7.53 -21.68 3.93
CA LYS A 57 -6.47 -22.40 4.66
C LYS A 57 -5.45 -23.13 3.79
N THR A 58 -5.83 -23.55 2.58
CA THR A 58 -4.88 -24.23 1.66
C THR A 58 -3.76 -23.28 1.21
N VAL A 59 -4.05 -21.98 1.24
CA VAL A 59 -3.10 -20.92 0.86
C VAL A 59 -2.63 -20.13 2.09
N THR A 60 -3.48 -19.97 3.12
CA THR A 60 -3.23 -19.20 4.35
C THR A 60 -2.89 -20.11 5.52
N PRO A 61 -1.63 -20.09 6.02
CA PRO A 61 -1.27 -20.88 7.18
C PRO A 61 -2.16 -20.52 8.37
N GLY A 62 -2.56 -21.51 9.17
CA GLY A 62 -3.37 -21.28 10.38
C GLY A 62 -2.77 -20.21 11.31
N LYS A 63 -1.43 -20.11 11.36
CA LYS A 63 -0.69 -19.06 12.09
C LYS A 63 -1.00 -17.63 11.63
N VAL A 64 -1.32 -17.41 10.36
CA VAL A 64 -1.69 -16.08 9.82
C VAL A 64 -3.12 -15.73 10.27
N ILE A 65 -4.05 -16.68 10.22
CA ILE A 65 -5.42 -16.51 10.73
C ILE A 65 -5.39 -16.23 12.24
N VAL A 66 -4.57 -16.99 12.97
CA VAL A 66 -4.34 -16.85 14.42
C VAL A 66 -3.80 -15.47 14.80
N SER A 67 -2.75 -15.02 14.10
CA SER A 67 -2.13 -13.72 14.38
C SER A 67 -3.03 -12.54 13.99
N ASN A 68 -4.05 -12.80 13.16
CA ASN A 68 -5.02 -11.85 12.67
C ASN A 68 -6.43 -12.29 13.08
N GLY A 69 -6.66 -12.40 14.40
CA GLY A 69 -7.91 -12.92 14.96
C GLY A 69 -9.19 -12.21 14.50
N PHE A 70 -9.07 -11.00 13.96
CA PHE A 70 -10.17 -10.29 13.30
C PHE A 70 -10.68 -10.98 12.03
N VAL A 71 -9.93 -11.89 11.40
CA VAL A 71 -10.42 -12.67 10.24
C VAL A 71 -11.62 -13.53 10.66
N LEU A 72 -11.63 -14.02 11.91
CA LEU A 72 -12.78 -14.70 12.48
C LEU A 72 -13.96 -13.75 12.72
N LEU A 73 -13.80 -12.43 12.58
CA LEU A 73 -14.92 -11.47 12.59
C LEU A 73 -15.62 -11.38 11.23
N ALA A 74 -15.04 -11.91 10.16
CA ALA A 74 -15.64 -11.86 8.82
C ALA A 74 -17.03 -12.53 8.80
N HIS A 75 -17.99 -11.88 8.17
CA HIS A 75 -19.32 -12.44 7.98
C HIS A 75 -19.27 -13.54 6.91
N PRO A 76 -19.81 -14.76 7.14
CA PRO A 76 -19.75 -15.87 6.19
C PRO A 76 -20.23 -15.49 4.78
N ASN A 77 -21.41 -14.88 4.66
CA ASN A 77 -21.95 -14.45 3.35
C ASN A 77 -21.06 -13.41 2.66
N ASN A 78 -20.39 -12.53 3.42
CA ASN A 78 -19.50 -11.55 2.81
C ASN A 78 -18.23 -12.22 2.29
N LEU A 79 -17.67 -13.16 3.07
CA LEU A 79 -16.51 -13.93 2.67
C LEU A 79 -16.83 -14.76 1.42
N GLU A 80 -18.00 -15.40 1.38
CA GLU A 80 -18.47 -16.13 0.21
C GLU A 80 -18.60 -15.22 -1.02
N ASN A 81 -19.27 -14.07 -0.89
CA ASN A 81 -19.39 -13.10 -1.98
C ASN A 81 -18.01 -12.64 -2.46
N LEU A 82 -17.08 -12.37 -1.55
CA LEU A 82 -15.73 -11.95 -1.88
C LEU A 82 -14.97 -13.04 -2.65
N LEU A 83 -15.08 -14.30 -2.23
CA LEU A 83 -14.33 -15.41 -2.82
C LEU A 83 -14.95 -15.93 -4.14
N CYS A 84 -16.27 -15.90 -4.26
CA CYS A 84 -16.98 -16.39 -5.44
C CYS A 84 -17.19 -15.32 -6.51
N GLN A 85 -17.57 -14.09 -6.12
CA GLN A 85 -17.95 -13.05 -7.09
C GLN A 85 -16.76 -12.19 -7.52
N VAL A 86 -15.86 -11.82 -6.59
CA VAL A 86 -14.67 -11.03 -6.95
C VAL A 86 -13.63 -11.96 -7.56
N ARG A 87 -13.28 -13.06 -6.89
CA ARG A 87 -12.32 -14.12 -7.28
C ARG A 87 -10.89 -13.64 -7.56
N HIS A 88 -10.71 -12.62 -8.39
CA HIS A 88 -9.46 -11.95 -8.67
C HIS A 88 -9.53 -10.46 -8.32
N LEU A 89 -8.47 -9.95 -7.71
CA LEU A 89 -8.32 -8.55 -7.34
C LEU A 89 -6.86 -8.14 -7.55
N ALA A 90 -6.61 -6.96 -8.13
CA ALA A 90 -5.25 -6.53 -8.47
C ALA A 90 -4.45 -7.59 -9.27
N GLY A 91 -5.11 -8.37 -10.11
CA GLY A 91 -4.50 -9.45 -10.91
C GLY A 91 -4.14 -10.73 -10.13
N MET A 92 -4.56 -10.87 -8.88
CA MET A 92 -4.25 -12.02 -8.02
C MET A 92 -5.53 -12.70 -7.51
N ASP A 93 -5.48 -14.01 -7.25
CA ASP A 93 -6.59 -14.70 -6.59
C ASP A 93 -6.77 -14.16 -5.16
N VAL A 94 -8.01 -13.86 -4.78
CA VAL A 94 -8.33 -13.25 -3.48
C VAL A 94 -7.88 -14.12 -2.31
N ARG A 95 -7.86 -15.45 -2.44
CA ARG A 95 -7.35 -16.37 -1.40
C ARG A 95 -5.88 -16.12 -1.13
N GLN A 96 -5.09 -15.87 -2.19
CA GLN A 96 -3.67 -15.52 -2.06
C GLN A 96 -3.48 -14.15 -1.40
N LEU A 97 -4.36 -13.18 -1.72
CA LEU A 97 -4.34 -11.87 -1.08
C LEU A 97 -4.69 -11.93 0.41
N GLY A 98 -5.53 -12.89 0.82
CA GLY A 98 -5.81 -13.18 2.22
C GLY A 98 -4.56 -13.47 3.05
N ASN A 99 -3.50 -14.02 2.45
CA ASN A 99 -2.20 -14.22 3.11
C ASN A 99 -1.47 -12.92 3.38
N LEU A 100 -1.44 -12.07 2.35
CA LEU A 100 -0.67 -10.82 2.34
C LEU A 100 -1.36 -9.75 3.16
N CYS A 101 -2.68 -9.72 3.10
CA CYS A 101 -3.53 -8.78 3.81
C CYS A 101 -4.78 -9.50 4.35
N PRO A 102 -4.69 -10.20 5.49
CA PRO A 102 -5.84 -10.93 6.06
C PRO A 102 -7.05 -10.04 6.33
N ARG A 103 -6.83 -8.74 6.55
CA ARG A 103 -7.90 -7.76 6.77
C ARG A 103 -8.82 -7.60 5.56
N LEU A 104 -8.32 -7.87 4.35
CA LEU A 104 -9.13 -7.85 3.13
C LEU A 104 -10.35 -8.77 3.23
N LEU A 105 -10.21 -9.93 3.89
CA LEU A 105 -11.28 -10.91 4.07
C LEU A 105 -12.45 -10.40 4.93
N THR A 106 -12.24 -9.30 5.66
CA THR A 106 -13.28 -8.66 6.49
C THR A 106 -13.94 -7.47 5.81
N VAL A 107 -13.42 -7.03 4.66
CA VAL A 107 -13.95 -5.88 3.93
C VAL A 107 -15.22 -6.28 3.19
N PRO A 108 -16.29 -5.46 3.19
CA PRO A 108 -17.46 -5.70 2.37
C PRO A 108 -17.09 -5.90 0.89
N SER A 109 -17.52 -7.01 0.30
CA SER A 109 -17.26 -7.36 -1.11
C SER A 109 -17.65 -6.25 -2.07
N GLU A 110 -18.81 -5.62 -1.85
CA GLU A 110 -19.27 -4.45 -2.62
C GLU A 110 -18.28 -3.28 -2.58
N ASN A 111 -17.68 -3.02 -1.41
CA ASN A 111 -16.67 -1.96 -1.28
C ASN A 111 -15.42 -2.32 -2.07
N VAL A 112 -14.96 -3.56 -2.01
CA VAL A 112 -13.80 -4.03 -2.80
C VAL A 112 -14.04 -3.80 -4.29
N VAL A 113 -15.21 -4.19 -4.81
CA VAL A 113 -15.59 -4.00 -6.22
C VAL A 113 -15.67 -2.51 -6.60
N ARG A 114 -16.19 -1.66 -5.71
CA ARG A 114 -16.25 -0.21 -5.93
C ARG A 114 -14.85 0.41 -5.96
N VAL A 115 -13.95 -0.03 -5.08
CA VAL A 115 -12.56 0.42 -5.06
C VAL A 115 -11.84 -0.01 -6.33
N GLU A 116 -11.93 -1.27 -6.76
CA GLU A 116 -11.31 -1.74 -8.02
C GLU A 116 -11.76 -0.89 -9.21
N ARG A 117 -13.06 -0.65 -9.36
CA ARG A 117 -13.62 0.20 -10.41
C ARG A 117 -13.10 1.63 -10.34
N LEU A 118 -13.04 2.20 -9.14
CA LEU A 118 -12.51 3.54 -8.91
C LEU A 118 -11.02 3.63 -9.31
N LEU A 119 -10.19 2.66 -8.89
CA LEU A 119 -8.78 2.63 -9.26
C LEU A 119 -8.61 2.55 -10.79
N HIS A 120 -9.40 1.72 -11.45
CA HIS A 120 -9.39 1.59 -12.91
C HIS A 120 -9.77 2.91 -13.61
N GLN A 121 -10.80 3.61 -13.13
CA GLN A 121 -11.22 4.91 -13.66
C GLN A 121 -10.12 5.98 -13.58
N TYR A 122 -9.27 5.91 -12.55
CA TYR A 122 -8.12 6.80 -12.40
C TYR A 122 -6.86 6.31 -13.16
N GLY A 123 -6.99 5.28 -13.98
CA GLY A 123 -5.89 4.73 -14.78
C GLY A 123 -4.86 3.93 -13.97
N ILE A 124 -5.21 3.50 -12.76
CA ILE A 124 -4.32 2.68 -11.93
C ILE A 124 -4.36 1.24 -12.43
N SER A 125 -3.19 0.71 -12.78
CA SER A 125 -3.02 -0.67 -13.24
C SER A 125 -3.17 -1.68 -12.11
N GLN A 126 -3.53 -2.92 -12.45
CA GLN A 126 -3.53 -4.04 -11.51
C GLN A 126 -2.16 -4.26 -10.87
N ALA A 127 -1.07 -4.06 -11.62
CA ALA A 127 0.29 -4.15 -11.11
C ALA A 127 0.58 -3.11 -10.02
N GLN A 128 0.08 -1.88 -10.17
CA GLN A 128 0.18 -0.84 -9.13
C GLN A 128 -0.69 -1.18 -7.92
N ALA A 129 -1.92 -1.64 -8.14
CA ALA A 129 -2.81 -2.09 -7.07
C ALA A 129 -2.21 -3.23 -6.24
N ALA A 130 -1.52 -4.17 -6.90
CA ALA A 130 -0.87 -5.30 -6.25
C ALA A 130 0.25 -4.88 -5.28
N ARG A 131 0.89 -3.73 -5.53
CA ARG A 131 1.91 -3.17 -4.63
C ARG A 131 1.32 -2.55 -3.36
N CYS A 132 0.01 -2.33 -3.30
CA CYS A 132 -0.68 -1.69 -2.18
C CYS A 132 -2.04 -2.34 -1.88
N ILE A 133 -2.08 -3.65 -1.62
CA ILE A 133 -3.34 -4.39 -1.33
C ILE A 133 -4.14 -3.78 -0.17
N GLY A 134 -3.46 -3.14 0.79
CA GLY A 134 -4.12 -2.44 1.89
C GLY A 134 -5.09 -1.34 1.44
N ILE A 135 -4.98 -0.85 0.20
CA ILE A 135 -5.87 0.18 -0.35
C ILE A 135 -7.33 -0.23 -0.32
N TYR A 136 -7.63 -1.52 -0.55
CA TYR A 136 -8.99 -2.06 -0.53
C TYR A 136 -9.63 -2.04 0.86
N GLY A 137 -8.84 -1.83 1.92
CA GLY A 137 -9.34 -1.63 3.27
C GLY A 137 -9.90 -0.23 3.55
N LEU A 138 -9.69 0.74 2.64
CA LEU A 138 -10.22 2.10 2.77
C LEU A 138 -11.62 2.22 2.15
N SER A 139 -12.41 3.20 2.60
CA SER A 139 -13.70 3.48 1.97
C SER A 139 -13.50 4.07 0.57
N PRO A 140 -14.39 3.76 -0.40
CA PRO A 140 -14.33 4.34 -1.74
C PRO A 140 -14.30 5.88 -1.73
N ALA A 141 -15.07 6.50 -0.83
CA ALA A 141 -15.09 7.96 -0.67
C ALA A 141 -13.74 8.52 -0.23
N THR A 142 -13.04 7.85 0.69
CA THR A 142 -11.70 8.26 1.14
C THR A 142 -10.69 8.18 0.01
N ILE A 143 -10.73 7.10 -0.77
CA ILE A 143 -9.83 6.91 -1.91
C ILE A 143 -10.09 7.97 -2.97
N ALA A 144 -11.36 8.22 -3.31
CA ALA A 144 -11.74 9.22 -4.31
C ALA A 144 -11.27 10.62 -3.92
N ALA A 145 -11.52 11.04 -2.68
CA ALA A 145 -11.07 12.34 -2.18
C ALA A 145 -9.55 12.49 -2.26
N ARG A 146 -8.80 11.46 -1.84
CA ARG A 146 -7.33 11.49 -1.85
C ARG A 146 -6.74 11.43 -3.26
N LEU A 147 -7.34 10.67 -4.17
CA LEU A 147 -6.93 10.65 -5.59
C LEU A 147 -7.17 12.01 -6.24
N GLN A 148 -8.33 12.63 -5.97
CA GLN A 148 -8.64 13.98 -6.46
C GLN A 148 -7.67 15.03 -5.90
N GLU A 149 -7.25 14.91 -4.64
CA GLU A 149 -6.21 15.77 -4.07
C GLU A 149 -4.85 15.55 -4.74
N LEU A 150 -4.46 14.30 -4.98
CA LEU A 150 -3.22 13.98 -5.69
C LEU A 150 -3.22 14.54 -7.11
N ASP A 151 -4.37 14.52 -7.80
CA ASP A 151 -4.48 15.05 -9.15
C ASP A 151 -4.23 16.57 -9.24
N LYS A 152 -4.39 17.31 -8.13
CA LYS A 152 -4.13 18.76 -8.09
C LYS A 152 -2.63 19.10 -8.06
N VAL A 153 -1.77 18.13 -7.76
CA VAL A 153 -0.33 18.35 -7.57
C VAL A 153 0.42 17.91 -8.83
N ALA A 154 1.08 18.85 -9.50
CA ALA A 154 1.75 18.62 -10.78
C ALA A 154 2.84 17.53 -10.71
N GLU A 155 3.54 17.43 -9.57
CA GLU A 155 4.55 16.41 -9.30
C GLU A 155 3.99 14.99 -9.35
N PHE A 156 2.71 14.80 -9.01
CA PHE A 156 2.07 13.48 -9.05
C PHE A 156 1.51 13.14 -10.42
N GLN A 157 1.12 14.14 -11.22
CA GLN A 157 0.71 13.93 -12.62
C GLN A 157 1.81 13.26 -13.43
N VAL A 158 3.05 13.73 -13.28
CA VAL A 158 4.22 13.11 -13.96
C VAL A 158 4.63 11.76 -13.40
N ARG A 159 4.07 11.36 -12.25
CA ARG A 159 4.39 10.11 -11.53
C ARG A 159 3.25 9.09 -11.52
N LYS A 160 2.19 9.30 -12.33
CA LYS A 160 1.04 8.39 -12.43
C LYS A 160 1.41 6.95 -12.76
N GLU A 161 2.48 6.75 -13.52
CA GLU A 161 3.00 5.43 -13.91
C GLU A 161 3.80 4.73 -12.79
N CYS A 162 4.10 5.43 -11.68
CA CYS A 162 4.93 4.86 -10.63
C CYS A 162 4.22 3.65 -9.98
N PRO A 163 4.91 2.51 -9.82
CA PRO A 163 4.35 1.31 -9.18
C PRO A 163 3.81 1.53 -7.77
N ARG A 164 4.31 2.56 -7.05
CA ARG A 164 4.00 2.82 -5.64
C ARG A 164 3.09 4.03 -5.41
N ILE A 165 2.48 4.58 -6.46
CA ILE A 165 1.63 5.78 -6.37
C ILE A 165 0.52 5.64 -5.31
N LEU A 166 -0.06 4.45 -5.17
CA LEU A 166 -1.12 4.17 -4.19
C LEU A 166 -0.66 4.25 -2.73
N ASN A 167 0.65 4.17 -2.45
CA ASN A 167 1.14 4.37 -1.09
C ASN A 167 0.91 5.79 -0.59
N LEU A 168 0.90 6.78 -1.48
CA LEU A 168 0.55 8.15 -1.12
C LEU A 168 -0.94 8.28 -0.78
N VAL A 169 -1.80 7.55 -1.50
CA VAL A 169 -3.23 7.49 -1.19
C VAL A 169 -3.44 6.79 0.16
N TYR A 170 -2.81 5.64 0.36
CA TYR A 170 -3.00 4.84 1.58
C TYR A 170 -2.45 5.56 2.83
N TYR A 171 -1.26 6.15 2.73
CA TYR A 171 -0.60 6.87 3.81
C TYR A 171 -0.75 8.40 3.72
N ALA A 172 -1.82 8.92 3.13
CA ALA A 172 -1.99 10.35 2.82
C ALA A 172 -1.73 11.29 4.02
N SER A 173 -2.27 11.00 5.20
CA SER A 173 -2.05 11.83 6.40
C SER A 173 -0.57 11.89 6.79
N LYS A 174 0.14 10.76 6.67
CA LYS A 174 1.58 10.68 6.96
C LYS A 174 2.39 11.43 5.90
N ALA A 175 2.05 11.26 4.62
CA ALA A 175 2.69 11.96 3.52
C ALA A 175 2.52 13.48 3.66
N LYS A 176 1.31 13.95 3.97
CA LYS A 176 1.02 15.37 4.21
C LYS A 176 1.85 15.95 5.35
N HIS A 177 1.83 15.29 6.51
CA HIS A 177 2.61 15.75 7.67
C HIS A 177 4.12 15.80 7.38
N ARG A 178 4.65 14.84 6.62
CA ARG A 178 6.06 14.83 6.21
C ARG A 178 6.39 15.95 5.24
N LEU A 179 5.48 16.24 4.31
CA LEU A 179 5.63 17.35 3.39
C LEU A 179 5.65 18.67 4.16
N GLU A 180 4.75 18.86 5.13
CA GLU A 180 4.74 20.02 6.02
C GLU A 180 6.08 20.15 6.78
N LEU A 181 6.60 19.08 7.37
CA LEU A 181 7.89 19.11 8.08
C LEU A 181 9.06 19.49 7.16
N LEU A 182 9.08 18.97 5.92
CA LEU A 182 10.13 19.28 4.95
C LEU A 182 10.01 20.70 4.39
N SER A 183 8.79 21.21 4.25
CA SER A 183 8.50 22.59 3.86
C SER A 183 9.07 23.60 4.87
N HIS A 184 8.91 23.37 6.17
CA HIS A 184 9.51 24.21 7.22
C HIS A 184 11.04 24.29 7.15
N LEU A 185 11.69 23.32 6.51
CA LEU A 185 13.13 23.28 6.29
C LEU A 185 13.56 23.83 4.92
N GLY A 186 12.62 24.34 4.12
CA GLY A 186 12.87 24.89 2.77
C GLY A 186 13.06 23.85 1.67
N TYR A 187 12.66 22.59 1.88
CA TYR A 187 12.87 21.48 0.93
C TYR A 187 11.62 21.10 0.13
N GLU A 188 10.76 22.06 -0.20
CA GLU A 188 9.50 21.78 -0.91
C GLU A 188 9.73 21.21 -2.32
N ALA A 189 10.78 21.66 -3.01
CA ALA A 189 11.12 21.21 -4.34
C ALA A 189 11.95 19.92 -4.31
N GLY A 190 11.41 18.83 -4.88
CA GLY A 190 12.18 17.62 -5.18
C GLY A 190 12.02 16.43 -4.23
N VAL A 191 11.10 16.49 -3.25
CA VAL A 191 10.84 15.35 -2.36
C VAL A 191 10.35 14.14 -3.16
N SER A 192 11.03 13.01 -3.00
CA SER A 192 10.64 11.73 -3.60
C SER A 192 9.39 11.15 -2.93
N MET A 193 8.50 10.49 -3.70
CA MET A 193 7.33 9.81 -3.11
C MET A 193 7.76 8.70 -2.15
N HIS A 194 8.95 8.14 -2.35
CA HIS A 194 9.55 7.20 -1.42
C HIS A 194 9.73 7.81 -0.02
N VAL A 195 10.25 9.05 0.07
CA VAL A 195 10.46 9.75 1.34
C VAL A 195 9.12 10.03 2.04
N LEU A 196 8.10 10.38 1.26
CA LEU A 196 6.75 10.63 1.80
C LEU A 196 6.08 9.34 2.32
N SER A 197 6.37 8.18 1.70
CA SER A 197 5.69 6.91 2.01
C SER A 197 6.49 5.91 2.86
N MET A 198 7.79 6.13 3.10
CA MET A 198 8.67 5.17 3.82
C MET A 198 8.34 4.97 5.32
N GLY A 199 9.04 4.03 5.96
CA GLY A 199 8.97 3.80 7.41
C GLY A 199 9.29 5.05 8.23
N SER A 200 8.80 5.14 9.47
CA SER A 200 9.06 6.31 10.33
C SER A 200 10.53 6.42 10.73
N LYS A 201 11.21 5.28 10.97
CA LYS A 201 12.64 5.24 11.27
C LYS A 201 13.50 5.73 10.09
N ASP A 202 13.16 5.28 8.88
CA ASP A 202 13.85 5.69 7.66
C ASP A 202 13.66 7.18 7.38
N PHE A 203 12.42 7.67 7.55
CA PHE A 203 12.13 9.09 7.39
C PHE A 203 12.90 9.94 8.42
N ALA A 204 12.93 9.54 9.69
CA ALA A 204 13.68 10.26 10.71
C ALA A 204 15.17 10.33 10.36
N ARG A 205 15.75 9.24 9.86
CA ARG A 205 17.12 9.24 9.35
C ARG A 205 17.31 10.26 8.22
N VAL A 206 16.50 10.24 7.17
CA VAL A 206 16.56 11.21 6.06
C VAL A 206 16.33 12.65 6.53
N PHE A 207 15.41 12.84 7.48
CA PHE A 207 15.06 14.14 8.05
C PHE A 207 16.19 14.73 8.90
N TYR A 208 16.86 13.94 9.75
CA TYR A 208 17.94 14.43 10.61
C TYR A 208 19.32 14.41 9.94
N SER A 209 19.62 13.44 9.07
CA SER A 209 20.97 13.27 8.52
C SER A 209 21.26 14.10 7.28
N GLY A 210 20.24 14.71 6.66
CA GLY A 210 20.42 15.42 5.38
C GLY A 210 20.65 14.50 4.17
N SER A 211 20.90 13.23 4.41
CA SER A 211 21.38 12.28 3.41
C SER A 211 20.20 11.74 2.60
N ASP A 212 20.37 11.69 1.28
CA ASP A 212 19.48 11.01 0.34
C ASP A 212 18.08 11.63 0.14
N ARG A 213 18.02 12.97 0.10
CA ARG A 213 16.77 13.71 -0.16
C ARG A 213 16.46 13.92 -1.65
N GLY A 214 17.49 13.94 -2.50
CA GLY A 214 17.38 14.36 -3.91
C GLY A 214 17.47 13.24 -4.96
N ARG A 215 17.79 12.00 -4.58
CA ARG A 215 17.92 10.90 -5.56
C ARG A 215 16.63 10.10 -5.59
N SER A 216 15.64 10.59 -6.33
CA SER A 216 14.49 9.72 -6.57
C SER A 216 14.94 8.60 -7.51
N GLN A 217 14.93 7.36 -7.02
CA GLN A 217 14.98 6.15 -7.85
C GLN A 217 14.05 6.29 -9.07
N GLU A 218 12.95 7.03 -8.91
CA GLU A 218 11.99 7.41 -9.94
C GLU A 218 12.63 8.21 -11.11
N THR A 219 13.56 9.13 -10.85
CA THR A 219 14.33 9.84 -11.89
C THR A 219 15.23 8.87 -12.67
N VAL A 220 15.89 7.94 -11.96
CA VAL A 220 16.75 6.92 -12.57
C VAL A 220 15.91 5.99 -13.46
N GLU A 221 14.80 5.46 -12.94
CA GLU A 221 13.86 4.61 -13.67
C GLU A 221 13.29 5.34 -14.90
N PHE A 222 12.92 6.61 -14.77
CA PHE A 222 12.42 7.41 -15.88
C PHE A 222 13.46 7.57 -16.99
N LEU A 223 14.68 8.00 -16.64
CA LEU A 223 15.74 8.22 -17.62
C LEU A 223 16.24 6.91 -18.24
N SER A 224 16.35 5.84 -17.46
CA SER A 224 16.70 4.49 -17.94
C SER A 224 15.73 4.03 -19.02
N LYS A 225 14.41 4.12 -18.76
CA LYS A 225 13.37 3.76 -19.74
C LYS A 225 13.39 4.67 -20.97
N LEU A 226 13.50 5.98 -20.77
CA LEU A 226 13.48 6.95 -21.86
C LEU A 226 14.66 6.76 -22.82
N LEU A 227 15.86 6.63 -22.26
CA LEU A 227 17.13 6.59 -22.99
C LEU A 227 17.54 5.16 -23.36
N ASN A 228 16.78 4.15 -22.94
CA ASN A 228 17.08 2.73 -23.12
C ASN A 228 18.49 2.37 -22.59
N ARG A 229 18.77 2.76 -21.34
CA ARG A 229 20.05 2.55 -20.64
C ARG A 229 19.85 1.76 -19.36
N ASP A 230 20.90 1.12 -18.89
CA ASP A 230 20.87 0.40 -17.61
C ASP A 230 20.70 1.37 -16.43
N GLU A 231 19.91 0.98 -15.42
CA GLU A 231 19.65 1.83 -14.25
C GLU A 231 20.93 2.15 -13.47
N VAL A 232 21.90 1.22 -13.41
CA VAL A 232 23.18 1.43 -12.73
C VAL A 232 23.99 2.48 -13.48
N GLU A 233 24.05 2.40 -14.81
CA GLU A 233 24.75 3.37 -15.66
C GLU A 233 24.15 4.78 -15.50
N VAL A 234 22.82 4.89 -15.52
CA VAL A 234 22.11 6.16 -15.30
C VAL A 234 22.40 6.72 -13.91
N LYS A 235 22.37 5.86 -12.88
CA LYS A 235 22.62 6.25 -11.49
C LYS A 235 24.05 6.75 -11.28
N GLU A 236 25.04 6.08 -11.86
CA GLU A 236 26.44 6.51 -11.81
C GLU A 236 26.63 7.86 -12.51
N ARG A 237 26.06 8.03 -13.71
CA ARG A 237 26.20 9.28 -14.47
C ARG A 237 25.54 10.45 -13.75
N LEU A 238 24.36 10.25 -13.16
CA LEU A 238 23.71 11.25 -12.32
C LEU A 238 24.52 11.58 -11.08
N ALA A 239 25.19 10.59 -10.45
CA ALA A 239 26.00 10.83 -9.25
C ALA A 239 27.19 11.77 -9.52
N HIS A 240 27.73 11.77 -10.74
CA HIS A 240 28.83 12.64 -11.16
C HIS A 240 28.36 14.03 -11.64
N HIS A 241 27.04 14.27 -11.75
CA HIS A 241 26.53 15.55 -12.23
C HIS A 241 26.64 16.65 -11.14
N PRO A 242 27.10 17.88 -11.47
CA PRO A 242 27.28 18.97 -10.50
C PRO A 242 26.00 19.33 -9.73
N CYS A 243 24.85 19.15 -10.36
CA CYS A 243 23.53 19.42 -9.78
C CYS A 243 22.76 18.14 -9.39
N SER A 244 23.45 17.01 -9.18
CA SER A 244 22.85 15.69 -8.92
C SER A 244 21.81 15.64 -7.79
N THR A 245 21.92 16.54 -6.82
CA THR A 245 21.01 16.66 -5.67
C THR A 245 19.78 17.53 -5.93
N LEU A 246 19.78 18.31 -7.01
CA LEU A 246 18.72 19.27 -7.37
C LEU A 246 17.77 18.74 -8.45
N VAL A 247 18.08 17.59 -9.05
CA VAL A 247 17.28 17.01 -10.14
C VAL A 247 16.02 16.33 -9.58
N SER A 248 14.90 17.06 -9.58
CA SER A 248 13.59 16.46 -9.37
C SER A 248 13.11 15.76 -10.64
N LEU A 249 12.35 14.66 -10.51
CA LEU A 249 11.73 13.99 -11.66
C LEU A 249 10.85 14.93 -12.49
N LEU A 250 10.12 15.85 -11.85
CA LEU A 250 9.27 16.81 -12.56
C LEU A 250 10.10 17.74 -13.45
N ASN A 251 11.20 18.30 -12.93
CA ASN A 251 12.08 19.15 -13.72
C ASN A 251 12.79 18.35 -14.81
N ALA A 252 13.27 17.14 -14.50
CA ALA A 252 13.88 16.27 -15.48
C ALA A 252 12.94 15.98 -16.66
N ARG A 253 11.69 15.60 -16.40
CA ARG A 253 10.70 15.33 -17.44
C ARG A 253 10.36 16.59 -18.24
N ARG A 254 10.12 17.73 -17.59
CA ARG A 254 9.85 19.01 -18.28
C ARG A 254 10.98 19.41 -19.23
N VAL A 255 12.23 19.30 -18.79
CA VAL A 255 13.41 19.65 -19.60
C VAL A 255 13.56 18.66 -20.76
N VAL A 256 13.45 17.36 -20.49
CA VAL A 256 13.49 16.33 -21.53
C VAL A 256 12.41 16.57 -22.59
N ASP A 257 11.16 16.74 -22.18
CA ASP A 257 10.03 16.90 -23.09
C ASP A 257 10.21 18.15 -23.96
N PHE A 258 10.68 19.26 -23.36
CA PHE A 258 11.02 20.48 -24.08
C PHE A 258 12.13 20.26 -25.13
N LEU A 259 13.22 19.59 -24.75
CA LEU A 259 14.36 19.35 -25.65
C LEU A 259 13.99 18.40 -26.81
N LEU A 260 13.27 17.32 -26.51
CA LEU A 260 12.76 16.40 -27.53
C LEU A 260 11.83 17.12 -28.52
N ALA A 261 10.93 17.99 -28.02
CA ALA A 261 10.06 18.80 -28.86
C ALA A 261 10.83 19.80 -29.75
N LYS A 262 12.06 20.15 -29.38
CA LYS A 262 12.97 20.98 -30.18
C LYS A 262 13.87 20.18 -31.14
N GLY A 263 13.66 18.86 -31.24
CA GLY A 263 14.40 18.00 -32.16
C GLY A 263 15.71 17.45 -31.60
N VAL A 264 15.99 17.64 -30.31
CA VAL A 264 17.16 17.04 -29.66
C VAL A 264 16.98 15.53 -29.59
N SER A 265 17.98 14.76 -30.02
CA SER A 265 17.95 13.31 -29.99
C SER A 265 18.20 12.75 -28.58
N LYS A 266 17.80 11.49 -28.33
CA LYS A 266 18.06 10.81 -27.05
C LYS A 266 19.57 10.64 -26.80
N GLU A 267 20.35 10.46 -27.85
CA GLU A 267 21.81 10.39 -27.80
C GLU A 267 22.39 11.75 -27.39
N GLN A 268 21.85 12.85 -27.92
CA GLN A 268 22.26 14.20 -27.53
C GLN A 268 21.87 14.52 -26.07
N LEU A 269 20.72 14.01 -25.59
CA LEU A 269 20.37 14.11 -24.17
C LEU A 269 21.37 13.37 -23.28
N TRP A 270 21.93 12.25 -23.75
CA TRP A 270 22.86 11.43 -22.97
C TRP A 270 24.29 11.94 -22.99
N TYR A 271 24.82 12.25 -24.17
CA TYR A 271 26.21 12.68 -24.37
C TYR A 271 26.39 14.20 -24.23
N GLY A 272 25.31 14.96 -24.21
CA GLY A 272 25.32 16.41 -24.20
C GLY A 272 25.01 16.98 -25.58
N ILE A 273 24.36 18.14 -25.60
CA ILE A 273 24.12 18.92 -26.81
C ILE A 273 25.45 19.62 -27.12
N GLN A 274 26.15 19.15 -28.15
CA GLN A 274 27.28 19.89 -28.69
C GLN A 274 26.75 21.12 -29.41
N ALA A 275 27.32 22.28 -29.09
CA ALA A 275 27.00 23.55 -29.74
C ALA A 275 27.51 23.59 -31.17
#